data_AF-A0A953DWU8-F1
#
_entry.id   AF-A0A953DWU8-F1
#
_cell.length_a   1.000
_cell.length_b   1.000
_cell.length_c   1.000
_cell.angle_alpha   90.00
_cell.angle_beta   90.00
_cell.angle_gamma   90.00
#
_symmetry.space_group_name_H-M   'P 1'
#
loop_
_entity.id
_entity.type
_entity.pdbx_description
1 polymer ?
#
loop_
_entity_poly.entity_id
_entity_poly.type
_entity_poly.pdbx_seq_one_letter_code
_entity_poly.pdbx_strand_id
1 'polypeptide(L)'
;MEVKGEFPDLSKKVMFEKYLGLPSRLPEARFELAMNIPPNDPERARLSRLGWKLVDPHRVARTPAMYRRYLSGALAEFTAVKGVDVLWRTGWLSDRAAAFLALGRPVITEDTGAGRYLPEQTGFRFVQGIDQAEQAAREILQDWTRLSRAARETALEVFDSQKNLRKILGL
;
A
#
# COMPACT_ATOMS: atom_id res chain seq x y z
N MET A 1 0.58 1.98 -23.98
CA MET A 1 1.98 1.71 -24.36
C MET A 1 2.09 0.23 -24.65
N GLU A 2 2.76 -0.13 -25.74
CA GLU A 2 2.81 -1.52 -26.22
C GLU A 2 3.69 -2.40 -25.32
N VAL A 3 3.19 -3.58 -24.95
CA VAL A 3 3.92 -4.62 -24.24
C VAL A 3 3.73 -5.91 -25.02
N LYS A 4 4.82 -6.43 -25.62
CA LYS A 4 4.81 -7.69 -26.42
C LYS A 4 3.75 -7.74 -27.54
N GLY A 5 3.50 -6.63 -28.24
CA GLY A 5 2.51 -6.57 -29.32
C GLY A 5 1.06 -6.30 -28.88
N GLU A 6 0.82 -6.14 -27.58
CA GLU A 6 -0.50 -5.81 -27.03
C GLU A 6 -0.50 -4.43 -26.35
N PHE A 7 -1.67 -3.79 -26.27
CA PHE A 7 -1.87 -2.55 -25.50
C PHE A 7 -2.67 -2.85 -24.22
N PRO A 8 -2.07 -3.51 -23.21
CA PRO A 8 -2.78 -3.84 -21.99
C PRO A 8 -3.17 -2.58 -21.22
N ASP A 9 -4.37 -2.58 -20.64
CA ASP A 9 -4.76 -1.56 -19.66
C ASP A 9 -4.05 -1.84 -18.32
N LEU A 10 -2.95 -1.11 -18.10
CA LEU A 10 -2.12 -1.21 -16.90
C LEU A 10 -2.51 -0.18 -15.83
N SER A 11 -3.73 0.36 -15.92
CA SER A 11 -4.24 1.30 -14.94
C SER A 11 -4.34 0.66 -13.55
N LYS A 12 -4.21 1.49 -12.51
CA LYS A 12 -4.32 1.04 -11.12
C LYS A 12 -5.68 0.39 -10.84
N LYS A 13 -6.74 0.80 -11.54
CA LYS A 13 -8.07 0.19 -11.42
C LYS A 13 -8.04 -1.29 -11.84
N VAL A 14 -7.50 -1.59 -13.01
CA VAL A 14 -7.37 -2.97 -13.51
C VAL A 14 -6.47 -3.80 -12.61
N MET A 15 -5.33 -3.24 -12.17
CA MET A 15 -4.43 -3.96 -11.25
C MET A 15 -5.05 -4.22 -9.88
N PHE A 16 -5.98 -3.39 -9.42
CA PHE A 16 -6.67 -3.57 -8.15
C PHE A 16 -7.78 -4.64 -8.22
N GLU A 17 -8.32 -4.90 -9.42
CA GLU A 17 -9.42 -5.83 -9.67
C GLU A 17 -9.17 -7.22 -9.08
N LYS A 18 -7.95 -7.75 -9.25
CA LYS A 18 -7.54 -9.06 -8.72
C LYS A 18 -7.55 -9.16 -7.19
N TYR A 19 -7.61 -8.04 -6.47
CA TYR A 19 -7.64 -8.00 -5.02
C TYR A 19 -9.02 -7.70 -4.44
N LEU A 20 -10.05 -7.46 -5.27
CA LEU A 20 -11.35 -7.05 -4.78
C LEU A 20 -12.03 -8.08 -3.87
N GLY A 21 -11.70 -9.37 -3.99
CA GLY A 21 -12.19 -10.44 -3.12
C GLY A 21 -11.44 -10.56 -1.78
N LEU A 22 -10.49 -9.68 -1.47
CA LEU A 22 -9.70 -9.79 -0.24
C LEU A 22 -10.55 -9.69 1.05
N PRO A 23 -11.56 -8.80 1.15
CA PRO A 23 -12.37 -8.71 2.36
C PRO A 23 -13.18 -9.98 2.67
N SER A 24 -13.62 -10.73 1.66
CA SER A 24 -14.37 -11.97 1.88
C SER A 24 -13.47 -13.13 2.35
N ARG A 25 -12.17 -13.08 2.05
CA ARG A 25 -11.18 -14.05 2.51
C ARG A 25 -10.70 -13.80 3.95
N LEU A 26 -10.83 -12.56 4.43
CA LEU A 26 -10.38 -12.11 5.74
C LEU A 26 -11.48 -11.35 6.50
N PRO A 27 -12.55 -12.04 6.92
CA PRO A 27 -13.68 -11.41 7.63
C PRO A 27 -13.29 -10.78 8.97
N GLU A 28 -12.19 -11.20 9.57
CA GLU A 28 -11.63 -10.62 10.80
C GLU A 28 -10.95 -9.26 10.58
N ALA A 29 -10.69 -8.87 9.33
CA ALA A 29 -10.07 -7.61 8.95
C ALA A 29 -11.05 -6.65 8.28
N ARG A 30 -10.86 -5.35 8.50
CA ARG A 30 -11.61 -4.31 7.80
C ARG A 30 -10.72 -3.65 6.75
N PHE A 31 -11.15 -3.74 5.50
CA PHE A 31 -10.49 -3.09 4.38
C PHE A 31 -11.18 -1.77 4.03
N GLU A 32 -10.42 -0.68 4.04
CA GLU A 32 -10.93 0.64 3.71
C GLU A 32 -10.34 1.16 2.40
N LEU A 33 -11.19 1.82 1.61
CA LEU A 33 -10.80 2.51 0.39
C LEU A 33 -11.22 3.99 0.47
N ALA A 34 -10.21 4.85 0.63
CA ALA A 34 -10.36 6.29 0.51
C ALA A 34 -10.17 6.72 -0.96
N MET A 35 -11.20 6.52 -1.78
CA MET A 35 -11.19 6.88 -3.21
C MET A 35 -12.28 7.89 -3.52
N ASN A 36 -11.97 8.85 -4.39
CA ASN A 36 -12.93 9.87 -4.83
C ASN A 36 -13.87 9.28 -5.90
N ILE A 37 -14.80 8.45 -5.46
CA ILE A 37 -15.83 7.85 -6.31
C ILE A 37 -17.10 8.71 -6.22
N PRO A 38 -17.68 9.18 -7.34
CA PRO A 38 -18.93 9.95 -7.32
C PRO A 38 -20.06 9.21 -6.58
N PRO A 39 -20.99 9.91 -5.90
CA PRO A 39 -22.08 9.27 -5.14
C PRO A 39 -22.95 8.32 -5.96
N ASN A 40 -23.17 8.64 -7.23
CA ASN A 40 -24.05 7.88 -8.13
C ASN A 40 -23.30 6.82 -8.96
N ASP A 41 -22.01 6.62 -8.72
CA ASP A 41 -21.22 5.63 -9.45
C ASP A 41 -21.58 4.21 -8.97
N PRO A 42 -21.97 3.28 -9.87
CA PRO A 42 -22.30 1.90 -9.50
C PRO A 42 -21.14 1.15 -8.85
N GLU A 43 -19.89 1.59 -9.05
CA GLU A 43 -18.71 1.01 -8.42
C GLU A 43 -18.78 1.09 -6.88
N ARG A 44 -19.48 2.11 -6.33
CA ARG A 44 -19.68 2.20 -4.87
C ARG A 44 -20.44 1.02 -4.32
N ALA A 45 -21.54 0.65 -4.99
CA ALA A 45 -22.37 -0.48 -4.60
C ALA A 45 -21.62 -1.80 -4.79
N ARG A 46 -20.85 -1.91 -5.89
CA ARG A 46 -20.02 -3.08 -6.18
C ARG A 46 -18.97 -3.32 -5.08
N LEU A 47 -18.17 -2.31 -4.75
CA LEU A 47 -17.13 -2.41 -3.72
C LEU A 47 -17.73 -2.75 -2.34
N SER A 48 -18.87 -2.13 -1.99
CA SER A 48 -19.56 -2.42 -0.73
C SER A 48 -20.05 -3.87 -0.65
N ARG A 49 -20.59 -4.42 -1.74
CA ARG A 49 -21.00 -5.85 -1.80
C ARG A 49 -19.82 -6.82 -1.67
N LEU A 50 -18.64 -6.39 -2.10
CA LEU A 50 -17.39 -7.14 -1.96
C LEU A 50 -16.72 -6.96 -0.59
N GLY A 51 -17.37 -6.24 0.34
CA GLY A 51 -16.90 -6.06 1.73
C GLY A 51 -15.94 -4.89 1.93
N TRP A 52 -15.68 -4.06 0.91
CA TRP A 52 -14.85 -2.88 1.06
C TRP A 52 -15.62 -1.74 1.73
N LYS A 53 -15.00 -1.10 2.73
CA LYS A 53 -15.55 0.11 3.31
C LYS A 53 -15.03 1.34 2.57
N LEU A 54 -15.94 2.04 1.91
CA LEU A 54 -15.61 3.31 1.25
C LEU A 54 -15.58 4.45 2.25
N VAL A 55 -14.55 5.28 2.13
CA VAL A 55 -14.37 6.50 2.91
C VAL A 55 -14.13 7.67 1.97
N ASP A 56 -14.70 8.82 2.27
CA ASP A 56 -14.50 10.02 1.46
C ASP A 56 -13.09 10.60 1.71
N PRO A 57 -12.21 10.64 0.69
CA PRO A 57 -10.85 11.16 0.86
C PRO A 57 -10.84 12.64 1.27
N HIS A 58 -11.81 13.45 0.84
CA HIS A 58 -11.91 14.85 1.24
C HIS A 58 -12.30 15.03 2.71
N ARG A 59 -12.85 13.98 3.35
CA ARG A 59 -13.12 13.98 4.79
C ARG A 59 -11.93 13.52 5.61
N VAL A 60 -11.13 12.57 5.13
CA VAL A 60 -10.02 12.00 5.92
C VAL A 60 -8.67 12.63 5.64
N ALA A 61 -8.45 13.21 4.46
CA ALA A 61 -7.17 13.76 4.02
C ALA A 61 -7.19 15.28 3.79
N ARG A 62 -8.17 16.00 4.37
CA ARG A 62 -8.32 17.46 4.18
C ARG A 62 -7.15 18.29 4.70
N THR A 63 -6.50 17.82 5.76
CA THR A 63 -5.33 18.49 6.35
C THR A 63 -4.26 17.46 6.70
N PRO A 64 -2.98 17.85 6.81
CA PRO A 64 -1.91 16.92 7.19
C PRO A 64 -2.17 16.21 8.52
N ALA A 65 -2.75 16.91 9.51
CA ALA A 65 -3.10 16.32 10.80
C ALA A 65 -4.21 15.28 10.69
N MET A 66 -5.25 15.56 9.89
CA MET A 66 -6.33 14.60 9.64
C MET A 66 -5.83 13.37 8.88
N TYR A 67 -5.00 13.58 7.86
CA TYR A 67 -4.38 12.51 7.09
C TYR A 67 -3.51 11.61 7.98
N ARG A 68 -2.62 12.21 8.79
CA ARG A 68 -1.80 11.46 9.76
C ARG A 68 -2.66 10.66 10.73
N ARG A 69 -3.74 11.25 11.25
CA ARG A 69 -4.68 10.53 12.14
C ARG A 69 -5.33 9.35 11.43
N TYR A 70 -5.75 9.54 10.18
CA TYR A 70 -6.32 8.48 9.35
C TYR A 70 -5.34 7.31 9.17
N LEU A 71 -4.09 7.60 8.78
CA LEU A 71 -3.06 6.55 8.63
C LEU A 71 -2.77 5.85 9.96
N SER A 72 -2.70 6.59 11.07
CA SER A 72 -2.38 6.03 12.39
C SER A 72 -3.45 5.07 12.94
N GLY A 73 -4.68 5.18 12.46
CA GLY A 73 -5.79 4.29 12.82
C GLY A 73 -5.82 2.98 12.05
N ALA A 74 -5.01 2.84 11.00
CA ALA A 74 -4.89 1.61 10.23
C ALA A 74 -3.79 0.70 10.79
N LEU A 75 -3.93 -0.62 10.61
CA LEU A 75 -2.89 -1.58 10.98
C LEU A 75 -1.73 -1.61 9.98
N ALA A 76 -2.05 -1.44 8.70
CA ALA A 76 -1.13 -1.50 7.58
C ALA A 76 -1.69 -0.75 6.36
N GLU A 77 -0.82 -0.44 5.39
CA GLU A 77 -1.25 -0.04 4.04
C GLU A 77 -1.45 -1.28 3.17
N PHE A 78 -2.46 -1.22 2.31
CA PHE A 78 -2.61 -2.12 1.17
C PHE A 78 -2.75 -1.30 -0.12
N THR A 79 -1.94 -1.60 -1.14
CA THR A 79 -2.07 -0.93 -2.45
C THR A 79 -1.59 -1.81 -3.59
N ALA A 80 -2.39 -1.87 -4.66
CA ALA A 80 -1.91 -2.26 -5.98
C ALA A 80 -1.08 -1.13 -6.60
N VAL A 81 -0.15 -1.49 -7.47
CA VAL A 81 0.71 -0.56 -8.21
C VAL A 81 0.21 -0.52 -9.67
N LYS A 82 0.56 0.53 -10.42
CA LYS A 82 0.33 0.52 -11.86
C LYS A 82 1.16 -0.60 -12.49
N GLY A 83 0.60 -1.30 -13.47
CA GLY A 83 1.23 -2.50 -14.03
C GLY A 83 2.60 -2.23 -14.66
N VAL A 84 2.85 -1.02 -15.15
CA VAL A 84 4.15 -0.59 -15.70
C VAL A 84 5.30 -0.69 -14.69
N ASP A 85 5.06 -0.31 -13.43
CA ASP A 85 6.11 -0.30 -12.39
C ASP A 85 6.52 -1.73 -11.99
N VAL A 86 5.54 -2.64 -11.98
CA VAL A 86 5.76 -4.07 -11.74
C VAL A 86 6.49 -4.71 -12.92
N LEU A 87 6.02 -4.46 -14.14
CA LEU A 87 6.59 -5.06 -15.36
C LEU A 87 8.04 -4.62 -15.60
N TRP A 88 8.37 -3.37 -15.33
CA TRP A 88 9.72 -2.84 -15.59
C TRP A 88 10.62 -2.81 -14.37
N ARG A 89 10.14 -3.32 -13.22
CA ARG A 89 10.89 -3.36 -11.98
C ARG A 89 11.53 -2.00 -11.64
N THR A 90 10.72 -0.94 -11.67
CA THR A 90 11.15 0.46 -11.52
C THR A 90 11.74 0.78 -10.14
N GLY A 91 11.51 -0.08 -9.16
CA GLY A 91 11.83 0.15 -7.75
C GLY A 91 10.90 1.15 -7.09
N TRP A 92 9.76 1.47 -7.72
CA TRP A 92 8.84 2.49 -7.23
C TRP A 92 8.26 2.13 -5.86
N LEU A 93 8.25 3.12 -4.96
CA LEU A 93 7.59 3.13 -3.67
C LEU A 93 6.82 4.45 -3.52
N SER A 94 5.67 4.42 -2.85
CA SER A 94 4.87 5.64 -2.64
C SER A 94 5.35 6.46 -1.44
N ASP A 95 5.11 7.77 -1.50
CA ASP A 95 5.17 8.68 -0.35
C ASP A 95 4.26 8.23 0.81
N ARG A 96 3.09 7.69 0.48
CA ARG A 96 2.17 7.09 1.44
C ARG A 96 2.77 5.88 2.16
N ALA A 97 3.47 5.00 1.44
CA ALA A 97 4.17 3.87 2.04
C ALA A 97 5.23 4.33 3.03
N ALA A 98 6.03 5.32 2.67
CA ALA A 98 7.00 5.93 3.59
C ALA A 98 6.30 6.50 4.84
N ALA A 99 5.13 7.14 4.70
CA ALA A 99 4.36 7.67 5.82
C ALA A 99 3.79 6.58 6.73
N PHE A 100 3.28 5.47 6.17
CA PHE A 100 2.82 4.31 6.96
C PHE A 100 3.99 3.68 7.73
N LEU A 101 5.13 3.44 7.08
CA LEU A 101 6.32 2.88 7.72
C LEU A 101 6.81 3.79 8.85
N ALA A 102 6.82 5.11 8.63
CA ALA A 102 7.19 6.07 9.67
C ALA A 102 6.29 6.00 10.91
N LEU A 103 5.02 5.60 10.75
CA LEU A 103 4.06 5.34 11.82
C LEU A 103 4.15 3.93 12.41
N GLY A 104 5.14 3.12 12.00
CA GLY A 104 5.25 1.72 12.42
C GLY A 104 4.13 0.85 11.85
N ARG A 105 3.61 1.19 10.67
CA ARG A 105 2.56 0.42 10.00
C ARG A 105 3.16 -0.28 8.77
N PRO A 106 3.10 -1.62 8.70
CA PRO A 106 3.59 -2.37 7.55
C PRO A 106 2.86 -1.99 6.25
N VAL A 107 3.48 -2.30 5.12
CA VAL A 107 2.93 -1.98 3.79
C VAL A 107 2.86 -3.26 2.95
N ILE A 108 1.66 -3.62 2.50
CA ILE A 108 1.44 -4.67 1.51
C ILE A 108 1.31 -4.02 0.13
N THR A 109 2.20 -4.38 -0.79
CA THR A 109 2.18 -3.84 -2.16
C THR A 109 2.81 -4.81 -3.15
N GLU A 110 2.81 -4.47 -4.44
CA GLU A 110 3.34 -5.34 -5.49
C GLU A 110 4.86 -5.16 -5.63
N ASP A 111 5.57 -6.24 -5.99
CA ASP A 111 7.02 -6.17 -6.21
C ASP A 111 7.36 -5.36 -7.47
N THR A 112 7.74 -4.10 -7.27
CA THR A 112 8.32 -3.24 -8.30
C THR A 112 9.83 -3.41 -8.42
N GLY A 113 10.45 -4.38 -7.75
CA GLY A 113 11.90 -4.54 -7.67
C GLY A 113 12.57 -3.66 -6.62
N ALA A 114 11.80 -2.99 -5.77
CA ALA A 114 12.31 -2.12 -4.70
C ALA A 114 13.08 -2.89 -3.62
N GLY A 115 12.79 -4.19 -3.43
CA GLY A 115 13.38 -5.03 -2.38
C GLY A 115 14.91 -5.01 -2.31
N ARG A 116 15.60 -4.85 -3.45
CA ARG A 116 17.07 -4.77 -3.50
C ARG A 116 17.68 -3.53 -2.85
N TYR A 117 16.86 -2.53 -2.54
CA TYR A 117 17.25 -1.27 -1.91
C TYR A 117 16.74 -1.15 -0.47
N LEU A 118 16.09 -2.19 0.04
CA LEU A 118 15.49 -2.20 1.36
C LEU A 118 16.33 -3.07 2.31
N PRO A 119 16.22 -2.85 3.63
CA PRO A 119 16.83 -3.73 4.62
C PRO A 119 16.29 -5.15 4.47
N GLU A 120 17.09 -6.15 4.84
CA GLU A 120 16.67 -7.56 4.81
C GLU A 120 15.38 -7.78 5.64
N GLN A 121 15.33 -7.18 6.82
CA GLN A 121 14.14 -7.13 7.66
C GLN A 121 13.33 -5.86 7.37
N THR A 122 12.55 -5.90 6.30
CA THR A 122 11.71 -4.76 5.90
C THR A 122 10.26 -4.88 6.40
N GLY A 123 9.64 -3.71 6.62
CA GLY A 123 8.19 -3.57 6.87
C GLY A 123 7.31 -3.71 5.62
N PHE A 124 7.91 -3.96 4.44
CA PHE A 124 7.17 -4.26 3.23
C PHE A 124 6.81 -5.74 3.13
N ARG A 125 5.65 -6.03 2.55
CA ARG A 125 5.24 -7.35 2.07
C ARG A 125 4.90 -7.25 0.60
N PHE A 126 5.81 -7.76 -0.22
CA PHE A 126 5.63 -7.77 -1.66
C PHE A 126 4.78 -8.96 -2.09
N VAL A 127 3.71 -8.69 -2.85
CA VAL A 127 2.72 -9.69 -3.26
C VAL A 127 2.49 -9.63 -4.77
N GLN A 128 2.14 -10.76 -5.37
CA GLN A 128 1.87 -10.88 -6.81
C GLN A 128 0.39 -11.17 -7.12
N GLY A 129 -0.41 -11.48 -6.10
CA GLY A 129 -1.82 -11.84 -6.24
C GLY A 129 -2.54 -11.96 -4.91
N ILE A 130 -3.83 -12.27 -4.98
CA ILE A 130 -4.73 -12.24 -3.82
C ILE A 130 -4.35 -13.23 -2.71
N ASP A 131 -3.83 -14.41 -3.06
CA ASP A 131 -3.44 -15.42 -2.05
C ASP A 131 -2.26 -14.92 -1.20
N GLN A 132 -1.27 -14.28 -1.84
CA GLN A 132 -0.14 -13.67 -1.13
C GLN A 132 -0.56 -12.42 -0.35
N ALA A 133 -1.51 -11.63 -0.87
CA ALA A 133 -2.09 -10.50 -0.15
C ALA A 133 -2.84 -10.95 1.11
N GLU A 134 -3.59 -12.04 1.02
CA GLU A 134 -4.25 -12.67 2.16
C GLU A 134 -3.22 -13.14 3.19
N GLN A 135 -2.21 -13.89 2.77
CA GLN A 135 -1.16 -14.39 3.67
C GLN A 135 -0.42 -13.25 4.37
N ALA A 136 -0.07 -12.18 3.63
CA ALA A 136 0.58 -11.01 4.20
C ALA A 136 -0.30 -10.29 5.22
N ALA A 137 -1.60 -10.15 4.94
CA ALA A 137 -2.54 -9.56 5.88
C ALA A 137 -2.72 -10.43 7.14
N ARG A 138 -2.78 -11.77 7.01
CA ARG A 138 -2.80 -12.69 8.17
C ARG A 138 -1.54 -12.56 9.02
N GLU A 139 -0.36 -12.50 8.40
CA GLU A 139 0.91 -12.31 9.12
C GLU A 139 0.88 -11.01 9.95
N ILE A 140 0.37 -9.92 9.37
CA ILE A 140 0.23 -8.62 10.06
C ILE A 140 -0.71 -8.72 11.25
N LEU A 141 -1.82 -9.44 11.14
CA LEU A 141 -2.77 -9.61 12.25
C LEU A 141 -2.17 -10.47 13.37
N GLN A 142 -1.41 -11.50 13.03
CA GLN A 142 -0.83 -12.44 13.99
C GLN A 142 0.40 -11.89 14.72
N ASP A 143 1.25 -11.14 14.02
CA ASP A 143 2.53 -10.67 14.55
C ASP A 143 2.73 -9.16 14.32
N TRP A 144 1.69 -8.40 14.67
CA TRP A 144 1.68 -6.95 14.44
C TRP A 144 2.85 -6.24 15.13
N THR A 145 3.24 -6.67 16.34
CA THR A 145 4.31 -6.03 17.12
C THR A 145 5.66 -6.11 16.41
N ARG A 146 6.04 -7.30 15.92
CA ARG A 146 7.30 -7.47 15.17
C ARG A 146 7.27 -6.65 13.89
N LEU A 147 6.17 -6.72 13.15
CA LEU A 147 6.05 -6.06 11.85
C LEU A 147 5.96 -4.54 11.97
N SER A 148 5.35 -4.05 13.04
CA SER A 148 5.31 -2.63 13.37
C SER A 148 6.71 -2.08 13.65
N ARG A 149 7.52 -2.85 14.39
CA ARG A 149 8.93 -2.51 14.63
C ARG A 149 9.73 -2.48 13.33
N ALA A 150 9.65 -3.55 12.53
CA ALA A 150 10.35 -3.62 11.25
C ALA A 150 9.94 -2.49 10.29
N ALA A 151 8.67 -2.10 10.30
CA ALA A 151 8.17 -0.95 9.55
C ALA A 151 8.82 0.36 9.99
N ARG A 152 8.91 0.60 11.31
CA ARG A 152 9.56 1.79 11.85
C ARG A 152 11.06 1.81 11.57
N GLU A 153 11.73 0.67 11.71
CA GLU A 153 13.16 0.51 11.40
C GLU A 153 13.43 0.77 9.92
N THR A 154 12.61 0.22 9.02
CA THR A 154 12.69 0.50 7.58
C THR A 154 12.60 2.00 7.29
N ALA A 155 11.68 2.71 7.96
CA ALA A 155 11.52 4.15 7.77
C ALA A 155 12.75 4.95 8.22
N LEU A 156 13.32 4.60 9.37
CA LEU A 156 14.52 5.25 9.89
C LEU A 156 15.75 4.95 9.04
N GLU A 157 15.86 3.74 8.51
CA GLU A 157 17.02 3.35 7.73
C GLU A 157 17.02 3.97 6.33
N VAL A 158 15.85 3.98 5.66
CA VAL A 158 15.72 4.32 4.24
C VAL A 158 15.23 5.76 4.03
N PHE A 159 14.29 6.22 4.87
CA PHE A 159 13.53 7.46 4.62
C PHE A 159 13.83 8.58 5.62
N ASP A 160 14.83 8.43 6.49
CA ASP A 160 15.25 9.49 7.41
C ASP A 160 15.82 10.69 6.62
N SER A 161 15.12 11.83 6.72
CA SER A 161 15.45 13.02 5.96
C SER A 161 16.79 13.63 6.38
N GLN A 162 17.15 13.56 7.66
CA GLN A 162 18.43 14.11 8.14
C GLN A 162 19.61 13.29 7.61
N LYS A 163 19.51 11.95 7.65
CA LYS A 163 20.50 11.03 7.08
C LYS A 163 20.65 11.25 5.57
N ASN A 164 19.53 11.31 4.86
CA ASN A 164 19.53 11.44 3.40
C ASN A 164 20.02 12.82 2.94
N LEU A 165 19.62 13.91 3.62
CA LEU A 165 20.10 15.26 3.30
C LEU A 165 21.60 15.39 3.51
N ARG A 166 22.14 14.84 4.61
CA ARG A 166 23.60 14.83 4.83
C ARG A 166 24.34 14.11 3.69
N LYS A 167 23.86 12.94 3.29
CA LYS A 167 24.43 12.18 2.17
C LYS A 167 24.38 12.95 0.85
N ILE A 168 23.25 13.60 0.55
CA ILE A 168 23.06 14.40 -0.68
C ILE A 168 23.98 15.62 -0.69
N LEU A 169 24.13 16.28 0.46
CA LEU A 169 24.93 17.50 0.60
C LEU A 169 26.44 17.21 0.84
N GLY A 170 26.82 15.94 1.05
CA GLY A 170 28.21 15.56 1.36
C GLY A 170 28.68 15.99 2.74
N LEU A 171 27.77 16.05 3.73
CA LEU A 171 28.01 16.49 5.12
C LEU A 171 28.19 15.33 6.11
#